data_AF-A0A2X2ISM1-F1
#
_entry.id   AF-A0A2X2ISM1-F1
#
_cell.length_a   1.000
_cell.length_b   1.000
_cell.length_c   1.000
_cell.angle_alpha   90.00
_cell.angle_beta   90.00
_cell.angle_gamma   90.00
#
_symmetry.space_group_name_H-M   'P 1'
#
loop_
_entity.id
_entity.type
_entity.pdbx_description
1 polymer ?
#
loop_
_entity_poly.entity_id
_entity_poly.type
_entity_poly.pdbx_seq_one_letter_code
_entity_poly.pdbx_strand_id
1 'polypeptide(L)'
;MKKINLLKAAVWISLFTVFFGCKEYLDIKPDLRKAVPTTLEDCNALLNNYSVLNQGYPYIGELASDNFMMTTANWQSVSILEDKELFIWNTDITPPATQWSAQYKKVYVANQVLDVLKNLDETQQSKTLKGEALFFRAYAHFALAELFVPIPLANGTNIKQ
;
A
#
# COMPACT_ATOMS: atom_id res chain seq x y z
N MET A 1 -65.18 -19.98 -2.80
CA MET A 1 -64.83 -19.22 -4.04
C MET A 1 -64.07 -17.92 -3.76
N LYS A 2 -64.59 -16.98 -2.92
CA LYS A 2 -63.89 -15.71 -2.59
C LYS A 2 -62.47 -15.86 -2.04
N LYS A 3 -62.23 -16.84 -1.13
CA LYS A 3 -60.90 -17.12 -0.56
C LYS A 3 -59.86 -17.60 -1.59
N ILE A 4 -60.28 -18.35 -2.61
CA ILE A 4 -59.41 -18.83 -3.69
C ILE A 4 -59.02 -17.68 -4.61
N ASN A 5 -59.92 -16.73 -4.85
CA ASN A 5 -59.63 -15.53 -5.64
C ASN A 5 -58.70 -14.56 -4.89
N LEU A 6 -58.82 -14.48 -3.55
CA LEU A 6 -57.90 -13.74 -2.68
C LEU A 6 -56.49 -14.34 -2.68
N LEU A 7 -56.36 -15.67 -2.61
CA LEU A 7 -55.07 -16.37 -2.72
C LEU A 7 -54.40 -16.15 -4.08
N LYS A 8 -55.18 -16.24 -5.17
CA LYS A 8 -54.67 -15.94 -6.51
C LYS A 8 -54.18 -14.50 -6.62
N ALA A 9 -54.94 -13.53 -6.11
CA ALA A 9 -54.54 -12.12 -6.09
C ALA A 9 -53.25 -11.91 -5.29
N ALA A 10 -53.10 -12.57 -4.13
CA ALA A 10 -51.88 -12.48 -3.32
C ALA A 10 -50.65 -13.04 -4.05
N VAL A 11 -50.80 -14.14 -4.79
CA VAL A 11 -49.72 -14.71 -5.61
C VAL A 11 -49.34 -13.76 -6.75
N TRP A 12 -50.32 -13.16 -7.44
CA TRP A 12 -50.06 -12.17 -8.49
C TRP A 12 -49.36 -10.91 -7.96
N ILE A 13 -49.74 -10.42 -6.77
CA ILE A 13 -49.10 -9.27 -6.12
C ILE A 13 -47.66 -9.62 -5.72
N SER A 14 -47.43 -10.80 -5.15
CA SER A 14 -46.08 -11.28 -4.80
C SER A 14 -45.18 -11.48 -6.01
N LEU A 15 -45.73 -11.84 -7.17
CA LEU A 15 -44.96 -11.98 -8.41
C LEU A 15 -44.59 -10.62 -9.01
N PHE A 16 -45.42 -9.60 -8.80
CA PHE A 16 -45.22 -8.25 -9.31
C PHE A 16 -44.16 -7.47 -8.52
N THR A 17 -44.00 -7.74 -7.22
CA THR A 17 -43.00 -7.07 -6.37
C THR A 17 -41.56 -7.50 -6.65
N VAL A 18 -41.33 -8.64 -7.30
CA VAL A 18 -39.98 -9.12 -7.67
C VAL A 18 -39.30 -8.21 -8.71
N PHE A 19 -40.07 -7.43 -9.47
CA PHE A 19 -39.54 -6.53 -10.50
C PHE A 19 -39.20 -5.12 -10.00
N PHE A 20 -39.55 -4.77 -8.77
CA PHE A 20 -39.21 -3.46 -8.16
C PHE A 20 -37.97 -3.58 -7.26
N GLY A 21 -36.81 -3.87 -7.86
CA GLY A 21 -35.52 -3.80 -7.18
C GLY A 21 -34.97 -2.37 -7.12
N CYS A 22 -34.41 -1.96 -5.97
CA CYS A 22 -33.71 -0.68 -5.80
C CYS A 22 -32.38 -0.69 -6.59
N LYS A 23 -32.42 -0.29 -7.87
CA LYS A 23 -31.21 -0.09 -8.68
C LYS A 23 -30.27 0.95 -8.08
N GLU A 24 -30.81 2.02 -7.50
CA GLU A 24 -30.05 3.16 -6.96
C GLU A 24 -29.08 2.77 -5.82
N TYR A 25 -29.38 1.72 -5.05
CA TYR A 25 -28.49 1.21 -4.00
C TYR A 25 -27.31 0.37 -4.57
N LEU A 26 -27.52 -0.29 -5.72
CA LEU A 26 -26.52 -1.11 -6.40
C LEU A 26 -25.68 -0.30 -7.41
N ASP A 27 -26.23 0.80 -7.92
CA ASP A 27 -25.59 1.68 -8.90
C ASP A 27 -24.81 2.85 -8.25
N ILE A 28 -24.52 2.78 -6.94
CA ILE A 28 -23.60 3.72 -6.30
C ILE A 28 -22.27 3.63 -7.03
N LYS A 29 -21.93 4.67 -7.80
CA LYS A 29 -20.67 4.75 -8.53
C LYS A 29 -19.53 4.45 -7.56
N PRO A 30 -18.66 3.47 -7.85
CA PRO A 30 -17.54 3.17 -6.98
C PRO A 30 -16.73 4.45 -6.76
N ASP A 31 -16.36 4.72 -5.50
CA ASP A 31 -15.52 5.85 -5.12
C ASP A 31 -14.35 5.94 -6.12
N LEU A 32 -14.18 7.09 -6.79
CA LEU A 32 -13.13 7.28 -7.79
C LEU A 32 -11.73 6.99 -7.19
N ARG A 33 -11.57 7.10 -5.88
CA ARG A 33 -10.35 6.69 -5.13
C ARG A 33 -10.08 5.18 -5.17
N LYS A 34 -11.03 4.38 -5.65
CA LYS A 34 -10.94 2.91 -5.81
C LYS A 34 -11.03 2.48 -7.27
N ALA A 35 -10.94 3.41 -8.23
CA ALA A 35 -10.85 3.05 -9.63
C ALA A 35 -9.61 2.15 -9.85
N VAL A 36 -9.82 0.98 -10.43
CA VAL A 36 -8.73 0.08 -10.79
C VAL A 36 -8.02 0.69 -12.00
N PRO A 37 -6.70 0.93 -11.93
CA PRO A 37 -5.96 1.52 -13.04
C PRO A 37 -6.01 0.55 -14.23
N THR A 38 -6.23 1.08 -15.44
CA THR A 38 -6.31 0.26 -16.65
C THR A 38 -5.59 0.87 -17.85
N THR A 39 -5.13 2.12 -17.75
CA THR A 39 -4.50 2.85 -18.86
C THR A 39 -3.04 3.22 -18.59
N LEU A 40 -2.32 3.64 -19.64
CA LEU A 40 -0.96 4.20 -19.50
C LEU A 40 -0.96 5.50 -18.69
N GLU A 41 -2.02 6.30 -18.77
CA GLU A 41 -2.16 7.54 -17.99
C GLU A 41 -2.31 7.23 -16.51
N ASP A 42 -3.09 6.21 -16.14
CA ASP A 42 -3.20 5.76 -14.75
C ASP A 42 -1.85 5.28 -14.22
N CYS A 43 -1.09 4.53 -15.03
CA CYS A 43 0.25 4.07 -14.68
C CYS A 43 1.19 5.26 -14.43
N ASN A 44 1.16 6.26 -15.31
CA ASN A 44 1.94 7.48 -15.17
C ASN A 44 1.52 8.27 -13.91
N ALA A 45 0.24 8.40 -13.62
CA ALA A 45 -0.26 9.07 -12.42
C ALA A 45 0.19 8.38 -11.12
N LEU A 46 0.19 7.04 -11.11
CA LEU A 46 0.71 6.24 -10.01
C LEU A 46 2.21 6.44 -9.80
N LEU A 47 3.00 6.43 -10.87
CA LEU A 47 4.46 6.61 -10.82
C LEU A 47 4.89 8.06 -10.52
N ASN A 48 4.03 9.03 -10.80
CA ASN A 48 4.27 10.44 -10.44
C ASN A 48 3.74 10.83 -9.05
N ASN A 49 3.22 9.87 -8.26
CA ASN A 49 2.81 10.15 -6.90
C ASN A 49 4.03 10.35 -5.98
N TYR A 50 4.51 11.60 -5.93
CA TYR A 50 5.70 12.00 -5.19
C TYR A 50 5.64 11.61 -3.70
N SER A 51 4.49 11.79 -3.05
CA SER A 51 4.31 11.47 -1.63
C SER A 51 4.53 9.99 -1.29
N VAL A 52 4.33 9.09 -2.27
CA VAL A 52 4.50 7.65 -2.06
C VAL A 52 5.88 7.18 -2.53
N LEU A 53 6.31 7.61 -3.72
CA LEU A 53 7.49 7.05 -4.38
C LEU A 53 8.79 7.79 -4.08
N ASN A 54 8.71 9.06 -3.67
CA ASN A 54 9.89 9.91 -3.41
C ASN A 54 10.03 10.35 -1.94
N GLN A 55 9.16 9.88 -1.05
CA GLN A 55 9.21 10.18 0.38
C GLN A 55 9.15 8.91 1.24
N GLY A 56 9.48 9.06 2.53
CA GLY A 56 9.39 7.97 3.50
C GLY A 56 10.36 6.83 3.19
N TYR A 57 11.54 7.15 2.65
CA TYR A 57 12.67 6.21 2.66
C TYR A 57 13.24 6.11 4.07
N PRO A 58 13.86 4.97 4.40
CA PRO A 58 14.28 4.75 5.77
C PRO A 58 15.40 5.70 6.19
N TYR A 59 15.31 6.21 7.41
CA TYR A 59 16.28 7.11 8.03
C TYR A 59 16.79 6.58 9.37
N ILE A 60 16.32 5.40 9.80
CA ILE A 60 16.75 4.74 11.04
C ILE A 60 18.28 4.57 11.11
N GLY A 61 18.94 4.38 9.97
CA GLY A 61 20.41 4.22 9.91
C GLY A 61 21.16 5.44 10.44
N GLU A 62 20.64 6.65 10.21
CA GLU A 62 21.21 7.88 10.76
C GLU A 62 20.72 8.09 12.21
N LEU A 63 19.43 7.86 12.47
CA LEU A 63 18.83 8.03 13.78
C LEU A 63 19.48 7.17 14.87
N ALA A 64 19.86 5.94 14.51
CA ALA A 64 20.53 4.98 15.39
C ALA A 64 22.05 4.93 15.16
N SER A 65 22.64 6.02 14.63
CA SER A 65 24.08 6.20 14.48
C SER A 65 24.68 7.05 15.63
N ASP A 66 26.00 7.15 15.66
CA ASP A 66 26.75 8.03 16.55
C ASP A 66 27.06 9.42 15.91
N ASN A 67 26.45 9.76 14.78
CA ASN A 67 26.71 11.00 14.05
C ASN A 67 26.15 12.27 14.73
N PHE A 68 25.11 12.14 15.55
CA PHE A 68 24.53 13.28 16.28
C PHE A 68 24.06 12.90 17.68
N MET A 69 23.95 13.91 18.55
CA MET A 69 23.44 13.77 19.90
C MET A 69 22.32 14.77 20.18
N MET A 70 21.37 14.37 21.01
CA MET A 70 20.29 15.23 21.47
C MET A 70 20.37 15.45 22.99
N THR A 71 19.95 16.63 23.44
CA THR A 71 19.72 16.86 24.87
C THR A 71 18.53 16.02 25.35
N THR A 72 18.47 15.71 26.64
CA THR A 72 17.31 15.01 27.23
C THR A 72 16.00 15.75 26.95
N ALA A 73 16.00 17.08 26.98
CA ALA A 73 14.81 17.89 26.68
C ALA A 73 14.34 17.71 25.22
N ASN A 74 15.28 17.73 24.27
CA ASN A 74 14.96 17.51 22.85
C ASN A 74 14.46 16.08 22.62
N TRP A 75 15.11 15.08 23.22
CA TRP A 75 14.67 13.68 23.15
C TRP A 75 13.27 13.47 23.73
N GLN A 76 12.97 14.09 24.88
CA GLN A 76 11.63 14.03 25.48
C GLN A 76 10.56 14.69 24.61
N SER A 77 10.95 15.67 23.77
CA SER A 77 10.05 16.40 22.86
C SER A 77 9.72 15.65 21.55
N VAL A 78 10.43 14.56 21.23
CA VAL A 78 10.15 13.76 20.03
C VAL A 78 8.75 13.14 20.13
N SER A 79 7.90 13.46 19.15
CA SER A 79 6.49 13.03 19.13
C SER A 79 6.29 11.63 18.54
N ILE A 80 7.22 11.19 17.69
CA ILE A 80 7.19 9.86 17.07
C ILE A 80 7.84 8.89 18.05
N LEU A 81 7.03 8.01 18.66
CA LEU A 81 7.53 7.03 19.62
C LEU A 81 8.59 6.10 19.01
N GLU A 82 8.38 5.65 17.77
CA GLU A 82 9.36 4.86 17.02
C GLU A 82 10.72 5.57 17.01
N ASP A 83 10.77 6.83 16.63
CA ASP A 83 12.02 7.60 16.56
C ASP A 83 12.67 7.80 17.94
N LYS A 84 11.85 8.10 18.94
CA LYS A 84 12.30 8.37 20.31
C LYS A 84 13.02 7.18 20.92
N GLU A 85 12.47 5.98 20.71
CA GLU A 85 12.99 4.74 21.29
C GLU A 85 14.19 4.22 20.48
N LEU A 86 14.15 4.35 19.15
CA LEU A 86 15.27 3.97 18.28
C LEU A 86 16.52 4.82 18.51
N PHE A 87 16.35 6.11 18.81
CA PHE A 87 17.47 7.02 19.10
C PHE A 87 18.32 6.56 20.30
N ILE A 88 17.72 5.85 21.27
CA ILE A 88 18.42 5.31 22.43
C ILE A 88 18.72 3.81 22.30
N TRP A 89 18.63 3.26 21.08
CA TRP A 89 18.83 1.84 20.77
C TRP A 89 17.97 0.89 21.61
N ASN A 90 16.77 1.33 22.00
CA ASN A 90 15.84 0.44 22.70
C ASN A 90 15.34 -0.64 21.73
N THR A 91 15.65 -1.90 22.04
CA THR A 91 15.29 -3.06 21.19
C THR A 91 14.02 -3.78 21.66
N ASP A 92 13.45 -3.39 22.81
CA ASP A 92 12.24 -3.99 23.39
C ASP A 92 10.94 -3.45 22.75
N ILE A 93 11.04 -2.60 21.73
CA ILE A 93 9.89 -2.00 21.06
C ILE A 93 9.48 -2.76 19.80
N THR A 94 8.25 -2.54 19.36
CA THR A 94 7.75 -3.00 18.06
C THR A 94 8.72 -2.58 16.95
N PRO A 95 9.07 -3.49 16.01
CA PRO A 95 9.92 -3.17 14.85
C PRO A 95 9.44 -1.90 14.12
N PRO A 96 10.33 -1.15 13.43
CA PRO A 96 10.02 0.13 12.79
C PRO A 96 9.01 -0.03 11.65
N ALA A 97 7.73 -0.13 12.02
CA ALA A 97 6.62 -0.50 11.17
C ALA A 97 6.34 0.59 10.14
N THR A 98 6.62 1.85 10.48
CA THR A 98 6.41 3.00 9.60
C THR A 98 7.34 2.90 8.39
N GLN A 99 8.63 2.69 8.63
CA GLN A 99 9.64 2.63 7.56
C GLN A 99 9.49 1.35 6.73
N TRP A 100 9.12 0.22 7.35
CA TRP A 100 8.75 -1.02 6.66
C TRP A 100 7.54 -0.83 5.72
N SER A 101 6.43 -0.35 6.27
CA SER A 101 5.18 -0.22 5.51
C SER A 101 5.29 0.80 4.37
N ALA A 102 6.06 1.87 4.55
CA ALA A 102 6.33 2.86 3.51
C ALA A 102 7.06 2.26 2.29
N GLN A 103 7.98 1.30 2.49
CA GLN A 103 8.64 0.62 1.36
C GLN A 103 7.70 -0.36 0.67
N TYR A 104 6.94 -1.15 1.42
CA TYR A 104 5.96 -2.07 0.82
C TYR A 104 4.84 -1.35 0.06
N LYS A 105 4.50 -0.11 0.45
CA LYS A 105 3.59 0.74 -0.34
C LYS A 105 4.17 1.07 -1.72
N LYS A 106 5.48 1.34 -1.83
CA LYS A 106 6.16 1.57 -3.11
C LYS A 106 6.18 0.29 -3.97
N VAL A 107 6.49 -0.85 -3.35
CA VAL A 107 6.44 -2.17 -3.99
C VAL A 107 5.04 -2.46 -4.53
N TYR A 108 4.00 -2.16 -3.76
CA TYR A 108 2.60 -2.30 -4.17
C TYR A 108 2.29 -1.46 -5.42
N VAL A 109 2.62 -0.17 -5.41
CA VAL A 109 2.39 0.73 -6.56
C VAL A 109 3.11 0.22 -7.80
N ALA A 110 4.39 -0.15 -7.66
CA ALA A 110 5.16 -0.71 -8.78
C ALA A 110 4.55 -2.00 -9.33
N ASN A 111 4.13 -2.92 -8.45
CA ASN A 111 3.48 -4.16 -8.86
C ASN A 111 2.14 -3.90 -9.56
N GLN A 112 1.36 -2.92 -9.09
CA GLN A 112 0.09 -2.54 -9.72
C GLN A 112 0.33 -2.01 -11.14
N VAL A 113 1.31 -1.12 -11.33
CA VAL A 113 1.70 -0.64 -12.66
C VAL A 113 2.14 -1.79 -13.56
N LEU A 114 3.03 -2.66 -13.06
CA LEU A 114 3.50 -3.81 -13.82
C LEU A 114 2.37 -4.77 -14.21
N ASP A 115 1.33 -4.89 -13.39
CA ASP A 115 0.18 -5.74 -13.68
C ASP A 115 -0.73 -5.13 -14.77
N VAL A 116 -0.99 -3.82 -14.71
CA VAL A 116 -1.73 -3.10 -15.78
C VAL A 116 -1.01 -3.23 -17.11
N LEU A 117 0.31 -3.03 -17.12
CA LEU A 117 1.11 -3.09 -18.35
C LEU A 117 1.13 -4.48 -19.01
N LYS A 118 0.81 -5.57 -18.31
CA LYS A 118 0.69 -6.92 -18.92
C LYS A 118 -0.49 -7.01 -19.90
N ASN A 119 -1.51 -6.20 -19.70
CA ASN A 119 -2.76 -6.24 -20.47
C ASN A 119 -2.82 -5.15 -21.55
N LEU A 120 -1.75 -4.38 -21.74
CA LEU A 120 -1.66 -3.29 -22.71
C LEU A 120 -0.63 -3.61 -23.78
N ASP A 121 -0.77 -2.96 -24.94
CA ASP A 121 0.19 -3.10 -26.03
C ASP A 121 1.58 -2.59 -25.63
N GLU A 122 2.60 -3.31 -26.11
CA GLU A 122 3.98 -2.92 -25.90
C GLU A 122 4.34 -1.74 -26.82
N THR A 123 4.40 -0.54 -26.25
CA THR A 123 4.77 0.71 -26.89
C THR A 123 6.04 1.26 -26.26
N GLN A 124 6.65 2.28 -26.86
CA GLN A 124 7.80 2.93 -26.23
C GLN A 124 7.45 3.52 -24.86
N GLN A 125 6.25 4.08 -24.71
CA GLN A 125 5.77 4.63 -23.44
C GLN A 125 5.58 3.54 -22.38
N SER A 126 4.96 2.39 -22.72
CA SER A 126 4.78 1.30 -21.75
C SER A 126 6.11 0.68 -21.32
N LYS A 127 7.13 0.63 -22.21
CA LYS A 127 8.50 0.24 -21.84
C LYS A 127 9.13 1.19 -20.83
N THR A 128 8.97 2.50 -21.03
CA THR A 128 9.48 3.50 -20.08
C THR A 128 8.82 3.35 -18.71
N LEU A 129 7.49 3.27 -18.65
CA LEU A 129 6.73 3.08 -17.41
C LEU A 129 7.10 1.76 -16.71
N LYS A 130 7.34 0.69 -17.48
CA LYS A 130 7.85 -0.58 -16.93
C LYS A 130 9.22 -0.41 -16.29
N GLY A 131 10.13 0.33 -16.92
CA GLY A 131 11.45 0.63 -16.39
C GLY A 131 11.39 1.40 -15.07
N GLU A 132 10.57 2.45 -15.02
CA GLU A 132 10.35 3.25 -13.80
C GLU A 132 9.76 2.42 -12.66
N ALA A 133 8.72 1.62 -12.94
CA ALA A 133 8.12 0.73 -11.95
C ALA A 133 9.13 -0.29 -11.40
N LEU A 134 9.94 -0.90 -12.27
CA LEU A 134 10.99 -1.83 -11.86
C LEU A 134 12.07 -1.15 -11.01
N PHE A 135 12.46 0.08 -11.35
CA PHE A 135 13.41 0.87 -10.57
C PHE A 135 12.87 1.11 -9.15
N PHE A 136 11.66 1.66 -9.00
CA PHE A 136 11.09 1.92 -7.67
C PHE A 136 10.92 0.65 -6.86
N ARG A 137 10.52 -0.46 -7.50
CA ARG A 137 10.42 -1.76 -6.81
C ARG A 137 11.77 -2.26 -6.31
N ALA A 138 12.79 -2.21 -7.15
CA ALA A 138 14.14 -2.63 -6.79
C ALA A 138 14.72 -1.77 -5.67
N TYR A 139 14.55 -0.45 -5.78
CA TYR A 139 15.06 0.49 -4.78
C TYR A 139 14.35 0.34 -3.42
N ALA A 140 13.03 0.13 -3.41
CA ALA A 140 12.30 -0.17 -2.17
C ALA A 140 12.73 -1.50 -1.54
N HIS A 141 12.99 -2.55 -2.35
CA HIS A 141 13.53 -3.81 -1.84
C HIS A 141 14.94 -3.66 -1.29
N PHE A 142 15.79 -2.85 -1.93
CA PHE A 142 17.12 -2.55 -1.44
C PHE A 142 17.06 -1.87 -0.06
N ALA A 143 16.24 -0.83 0.09
CA ALA A 143 16.04 -0.14 1.36
C ALA A 143 15.50 -1.07 2.48
N LEU A 144 14.64 -2.03 2.13
CA LEU A 144 14.20 -3.07 3.08
C LEU A 144 15.32 -4.03 3.46
N ALA A 145 16.14 -4.43 2.48
CA ALA A 145 17.25 -5.35 2.71
C ALA A 145 18.30 -4.75 3.64
N GLU A 146 18.60 -3.46 3.50
CA GLU A 146 19.57 -2.75 4.34
C GLU A 146 19.20 -2.76 5.84
N LEU A 147 17.90 -2.84 6.17
CA LEU A 147 17.44 -2.67 7.54
C LEU A 147 16.92 -3.94 8.21
N PHE A 148 16.27 -4.80 7.44
CA PHE A 148 15.47 -5.88 8.01
C PHE A 148 16.02 -7.27 7.68
N VAL A 149 16.99 -7.36 6.78
CA VAL A 149 17.66 -8.63 6.50
C VAL A 149 18.83 -8.79 7.47
N PRO A 150 18.97 -9.96 8.12
CA PRO A 150 20.12 -10.22 9.00
C PRO A 150 21.44 -10.03 8.25
N ILE A 151 22.38 -9.36 8.89
CA ILE A 151 23.75 -9.25 8.38
C ILE A 151 24.42 -10.63 8.54
N PRO A 152 25.02 -11.20 7.48
CA PRO A 152 25.80 -12.42 7.62
C PRO A 152 26.97 -12.16 8.58
N LEU A 153 27.10 -12.98 9.62
CA LEU A 153 28.28 -12.93 10.46
C LEU A 153 29.51 -13.35 9.64
N ALA A 154 30.70 -12.91 10.06
CA ALA A 154 31.97 -13.23 9.38
C ALA A 154 32.25 -14.74 9.22
N ASN A 155 31.54 -15.60 9.95
CA ASN A 155 31.60 -17.06 9.86
C ASN A 155 30.54 -17.68 8.91
N GLY A 156 29.78 -16.88 8.17
CA GLY A 156 28.75 -17.33 7.24
C GLY A 156 27.41 -17.75 7.88
N THR A 157 27.22 -17.50 9.18
CA THR A 157 25.92 -17.74 9.85
C THR A 157 25.15 -16.45 10.06
N ASN A 158 23.82 -16.51 9.96
CA ASN A 158 22.96 -15.39 10.31
C ASN A 158 22.77 -15.34 11.83
N ILE A 159 22.69 -14.13 12.40
CA ILE A 159 22.32 -13.94 13.81
C ILE A 159 20.92 -14.56 14.00
N LYS A 160 20.78 -15.48 14.95
CA LYS A 160 19.46 -15.99 15.33
C LYS A 160 18.71 -14.84 16.03
N GLN A 161 17.64 -14.37 15.40
CA GLN A 161 16.65 -13.47 16.02
C GLN A 161 15.96 -14.20 17.18
#